data_AF-A0A2V8WT21-F1
#
_entry.id   AF-A0A2V8WT21-F1
#
_cell.length_a   1.000
_cell.length_b   1.000
_cell.length_c   1.000
_cell.angle_alpha   90.00
_cell.angle_beta   90.00
_cell.angle_gamma   90.00
#
_symmetry.space_group_name_H-M   'P 1'
#
loop_
_entity.id
_entity.type
_entity.pdbx_description
1 polymer ?
#
loop_
_entity_poly.entity_id
_entity_poly.type
_entity_poly.pdbx_seq_one_letter_code
_entity_poly.pdbx_strand_id
1 'polypeptide(L)'
;MANTNSSASAKSVSLLARMDAVIAEKSLLKHPFYQDWQAGKLSRESLQLYAAQYYRHVEAFPGHLRVLAARTEGPLQGLIRENLAEEENPTGPHPKLWRDFAAAVGVGEDDITCCPALPGTQAVVQKFREISGDRPVAEAVAALYAYESQVPEIAATKVDGLKKFYGVTQAEALAYFAVHEETDKAHRAAWRAWLEEHASGDEEEILRTTNEALDALWGALDAVHCEKEEVRK
;
A
#
# COMPACT_ATOMS: atom_id res chain seq x y z
N MET A 1 -27.86 -49.36 -21.75
CA MET A 1 -26.63 -48.82 -22.37
C MET A 1 -26.66 -47.32 -22.16
N ALA A 2 -26.26 -46.89 -20.97
CA ALA A 2 -24.95 -46.29 -20.67
C ALA A 2 -24.94 -44.79 -20.99
N ASN A 3 -25.29 -44.02 -19.95
CA ASN A 3 -24.96 -42.61 -19.76
C ASN A 3 -23.46 -42.36 -19.98
N THR A 4 -23.11 -41.26 -20.63
CA THR A 4 -21.84 -40.57 -20.36
C THR A 4 -22.09 -39.09 -20.17
N ASN A 5 -21.84 -38.68 -18.93
CA ASN A 5 -21.98 -37.37 -18.36
C ASN A 5 -20.72 -36.53 -18.66
N SER A 6 -20.91 -35.23 -18.89
CA SER A 6 -20.07 -34.08 -18.53
C SER A 6 -18.53 -34.16 -18.59
N SER A 7 -17.93 -33.19 -19.27
CA SER A 7 -17.07 -32.24 -18.54
C SER A 7 -17.11 -30.86 -19.21
N ALA A 8 -17.91 -29.95 -18.66
CA ALA A 8 -17.65 -28.54 -18.84
C ALA A 8 -16.30 -28.24 -18.16
N SER A 9 -15.27 -27.93 -18.96
CA SER A 9 -13.99 -27.47 -18.43
C SER A 9 -14.22 -26.20 -17.65
N ALA A 10 -14.04 -26.25 -16.33
CA ALA A 10 -13.98 -25.06 -15.51
C ALA A 10 -12.82 -24.20 -16.01
N LYS A 11 -13.10 -23.05 -16.62
CA LYS A 11 -12.07 -22.07 -16.93
C LYS A 11 -11.38 -21.74 -15.60
N SER A 12 -10.08 -22.04 -15.49
CA SER A 12 -9.29 -21.57 -14.36
C SER A 12 -9.41 -20.05 -14.29
N VAL A 13 -9.67 -19.53 -13.09
CA VAL A 13 -9.70 -18.09 -12.86
C VAL A 13 -8.30 -17.55 -13.15
N SER A 14 -8.19 -16.47 -13.92
CA SER A 14 -6.87 -15.88 -14.25
C SER A 14 -6.14 -15.42 -12.99
N LEU A 15 -4.80 -15.45 -13.02
CA LEU A 15 -3.95 -14.91 -11.95
C LEU A 15 -4.43 -13.53 -11.47
N LEU A 16 -4.69 -12.61 -12.40
CA LEU A 16 -5.16 -11.26 -12.08
C LEU A 16 -6.50 -11.25 -11.34
N ALA A 17 -7.47 -12.07 -11.75
CA ALA A 17 -8.75 -12.13 -11.06
C ALA A 17 -8.61 -12.73 -9.65
N ARG A 18 -7.67 -13.66 -9.45
CA ARG A 18 -7.32 -14.19 -8.12
C ARG A 18 -6.64 -13.13 -7.26
N MET A 19 -5.72 -12.34 -7.83
CA MET A 19 -5.05 -11.23 -7.16
C MET A 19 -6.06 -10.15 -6.73
N ASP A 20 -6.98 -9.77 -7.62
CA ASP A 20 -8.04 -8.81 -7.32
C ASP A 20 -8.93 -9.28 -6.18
N ALA A 21 -9.26 -10.58 -6.16
CA ALA A 21 -10.08 -11.16 -5.10
C ALA A 21 -9.38 -11.05 -3.73
N VAL A 22 -8.10 -11.41 -3.63
CA VAL A 22 -7.36 -11.33 -2.35
C VAL A 22 -7.09 -9.89 -1.92
N ILE A 23 -6.84 -8.97 -2.85
CA ILE A 23 -6.70 -7.53 -2.56
C ILE A 23 -8.03 -6.96 -2.06
N ALA A 24 -9.15 -7.32 -2.69
CA ALA A 24 -10.47 -6.89 -2.26
C ALA A 24 -10.83 -7.48 -0.88
N GLU A 25 -10.49 -8.75 -0.64
CA GLU A 25 -10.69 -9.41 0.65
C GLU A 25 -9.92 -8.71 1.77
N LYS A 26 -8.61 -8.49 1.57
CA LYS A 26 -7.70 -7.82 2.51
C LYS A 26 -7.55 -6.32 2.24
N SER A 27 -8.60 -5.66 1.75
CA SER A 27 -8.56 -4.22 1.53
C SER A 27 -8.22 -3.49 2.83
N LEU A 28 -7.24 -2.59 2.82
CA LEU A 28 -6.83 -1.85 4.02
C LEU A 28 -7.99 -1.03 4.58
N LEU A 29 -8.91 -0.56 3.74
CA LEU A 29 -10.10 0.16 4.19
C LEU A 29 -11.04 -0.69 5.06
N LYS A 30 -10.94 -2.02 5.02
CA LYS A 30 -11.69 -2.94 5.90
C LYS A 30 -11.02 -3.12 7.27
N HIS A 31 -9.76 -2.72 7.42
CA HIS A 31 -9.04 -2.81 8.69
C HIS A 31 -9.73 -1.96 9.78
N PRO A 32 -9.83 -2.42 11.04
CA PRO A 32 -10.43 -1.66 12.15
C PRO A 32 -9.91 -0.21 12.26
N PHE A 33 -8.61 0.01 12.12
CA PHE A 33 -8.01 1.35 11.99
C PHE A 33 -8.73 2.27 11.00
N TYR A 34 -8.97 1.82 9.75
CA TYR A 34 -9.64 2.63 8.74
C TYR A 34 -11.15 2.71 8.97
N GLN A 35 -11.77 1.73 9.62
CA GLN A 35 -13.17 1.82 10.05
C GLN A 35 -13.35 2.92 11.11
N ASP A 36 -12.43 3.00 12.08
CA ASP A 36 -12.41 4.08 13.06
C ASP A 36 -12.06 5.43 12.44
N TRP A 37 -11.15 5.46 11.46
CA TRP A 37 -10.85 6.67 10.69
C TRP A 37 -12.11 7.24 10.02
N GLN A 38 -12.83 6.41 9.27
CA GLN A 38 -14.05 6.77 8.54
C GLN A 38 -15.18 7.19 9.47
N ALA A 39 -15.21 6.65 10.69
CA ALA A 39 -16.18 7.00 11.72
C ALA A 39 -15.77 8.20 12.59
N GLY A 40 -14.57 8.77 12.42
CA GLY A 40 -14.05 9.85 13.26
C GLY A 40 -13.76 9.43 14.70
N LYS A 41 -13.42 8.15 14.91
CA LYS A 41 -13.21 7.55 16.23
C LYS A 41 -11.74 7.45 16.65
N LEU A 42 -10.79 7.74 15.77
CA LEU A 42 -9.37 7.74 16.16
C LEU A 42 -9.10 8.91 17.11
N SER A 43 -8.31 8.64 18.14
CA SER A 43 -7.75 9.71 18.96
C SER A 43 -6.72 10.52 18.16
N ARG A 44 -6.43 11.75 18.61
CA ARG A 44 -5.38 12.57 18.00
C ARG A 44 -4.02 11.86 18.10
N GLU A 45 -3.78 11.19 19.21
CA GLU A 45 -2.57 10.42 19.49
C GLU A 45 -2.44 9.21 18.56
N SER A 46 -3.53 8.49 18.27
CA SER A 46 -3.55 7.39 17.30
C SER A 46 -3.24 7.88 15.88
N LEU A 47 -3.80 9.03 15.49
CA LEU A 47 -3.54 9.66 14.19
C LEU A 47 -2.08 10.11 14.05
N GLN A 48 -1.51 10.70 15.12
CA GLN A 48 -0.10 11.08 15.19
C GLN A 48 0.83 9.87 15.13
N LEU A 49 0.52 8.81 15.89
CA LEU A 49 1.30 7.58 15.86
C LEU A 49 1.30 6.95 14.46
N TYR A 50 0.14 6.89 13.80
CA TYR A 50 0.05 6.43 12.42
C TYR A 50 0.91 7.29 11.47
N ALA A 51 0.79 8.61 11.54
CA ALA A 51 1.56 9.51 10.69
C ALA A 51 3.08 9.33 10.89
N ALA A 52 3.52 9.17 12.13
CA ALA A 52 4.93 8.95 12.45
C ALA A 52 5.46 7.59 12.00
N GLN A 53 4.69 6.52 12.23
CA GLN A 53 5.10 5.15 11.92
C GLN A 53 5.04 4.86 10.42
N TYR A 54 3.94 5.21 9.75
CA TYR A 54 3.76 4.92 8.33
C TYR A 54 4.70 5.74 7.44
N TYR A 55 5.23 6.86 7.94
CA TYR A 55 6.29 7.62 7.26
C TYR A 55 7.48 6.74 6.87
N ARG A 56 7.83 5.73 7.69
CA ARG A 56 8.96 4.82 7.38
C ARG A 56 8.73 4.02 6.10
N HIS A 57 7.49 3.65 5.81
CA HIS A 57 7.15 2.97 4.57
C HIS A 57 7.23 3.94 3.38
N VAL A 58 6.67 5.15 3.53
CA VAL A 58 6.74 6.22 2.52
C VAL A 58 8.18 6.61 2.19
N GLU A 59 9.03 6.77 3.21
CA GLU A 59 10.45 7.10 3.05
C GLU A 59 11.23 5.99 2.34
N ALA A 60 10.86 4.72 2.58
CA ALA A 60 11.55 3.57 2.01
C ALA A 60 11.10 3.23 0.57
N PHE A 61 9.87 3.58 0.20
CA PHE A 61 9.23 3.18 -1.06
C PHE A 61 10.07 3.53 -2.32
N PRO A 62 10.61 4.75 -2.48
CA PRO A 62 11.47 5.07 -3.63
C PRO A 62 12.73 4.18 -3.68
N GLY A 63 13.27 3.80 -2.51
CA GLY A 63 14.39 2.87 -2.40
C GLY A 63 14.05 1.47 -2.93
N HIS A 64 12.84 0.97 -2.68
CA HIS A 64 12.37 -0.31 -3.20
C HIS A 64 12.26 -0.29 -4.73
N LEU A 65 11.72 0.79 -5.29
CA LEU A 65 11.65 1.00 -6.73
C LEU A 65 13.04 1.07 -7.38
N ARG A 66 14.00 1.78 -6.78
CA ARG A 66 15.39 1.82 -7.27
C ARG A 66 16.05 0.45 -7.31
N VAL A 67 15.85 -0.35 -6.25
CA VAL A 67 16.38 -1.70 -6.18
C VAL A 67 15.76 -2.58 -7.27
N LEU A 68 14.43 -2.53 -7.45
CA LEU A 68 13.76 -3.25 -8.52
C LEU A 68 14.25 -2.81 -9.90
N ALA A 69 14.40 -1.51 -10.12
CA ALA A 69 14.93 -0.95 -11.36
C ALA A 69 16.36 -1.42 -11.67
N ALA A 70 17.21 -1.58 -10.65
CA ALA A 70 18.59 -2.01 -10.85
C ALA A 70 18.73 -3.46 -11.33
N ARG A 71 17.74 -4.32 -11.04
CA ARG A 71 17.77 -5.76 -11.40
C ARG A 71 16.75 -6.17 -12.46
N THR A 72 16.13 -5.19 -13.12
CA THR A 72 15.07 -5.41 -14.10
C THR A 72 15.47 -4.81 -15.44
N GLU A 73 15.11 -5.45 -16.54
CA GLU A 73 15.30 -4.91 -17.89
C GLU A 73 14.00 -4.93 -18.69
N GLY A 74 14.00 -4.31 -19.86
CA GLY A 74 12.90 -4.39 -20.82
C GLY A 74 11.69 -3.51 -20.46
N PRO A 75 10.46 -3.91 -20.83
CA PRO A 75 9.28 -3.04 -20.82
C PRO A 75 8.87 -2.53 -19.43
N LEU A 76 9.33 -3.17 -18.36
CA LEU A 76 9.07 -2.73 -16.98
C LEU A 76 9.86 -1.47 -16.58
N GLN A 77 10.99 -1.18 -17.25
CA GLN A 77 11.87 -0.05 -16.90
C GLN A 77 11.16 1.31 -16.99
N GLY A 78 10.34 1.51 -18.02
CA GLY A 78 9.60 2.76 -18.19
C GLY A 78 8.66 3.02 -17.02
N LEU A 79 7.87 2.01 -16.68
CA LEU A 79 6.92 2.04 -15.57
C LEU A 79 7.59 2.31 -14.22
N ILE A 80 8.67 1.60 -13.88
CA ILE A 80 9.37 1.84 -12.62
C ILE A 80 9.96 3.25 -12.57
N ARG A 81 10.52 3.76 -13.69
CA ARG A 81 11.13 5.09 -13.74
C ARG A 81 10.11 6.22 -13.65
N GLU A 82 8.95 6.05 -14.26
CA GLU A 82 7.84 7.00 -14.17
C GLU A 82 7.35 7.09 -12.73
N ASN A 83 7.04 5.96 -12.10
CA ASN A 83 6.63 5.90 -10.70
C ASN A 83 7.70 6.50 -9.77
N LEU A 84 8.98 6.13 -9.97
CA LEU A 84 10.09 6.69 -9.19
C LEU A 84 10.24 8.21 -9.36
N ALA A 85 10.01 8.75 -10.56
CA ALA A 85 10.12 10.17 -10.84
C ALA A 85 9.02 10.99 -10.13
N GLU A 86 7.85 10.41 -9.94
CA GLU A 86 6.76 11.01 -9.18
C GLU A 86 7.05 10.96 -7.68
N GLU A 87 7.46 9.80 -7.17
CA GLU A 87 7.90 9.61 -5.79
C GLU A 87 9.01 10.60 -5.38
N GLU A 88 9.94 10.87 -6.29
CA GLU A 88 11.12 11.73 -6.10
C GLU A 88 10.99 13.11 -6.71
N ASN A 89 9.76 13.56 -6.98
CA ASN A 89 9.51 14.86 -7.61
C ASN A 89 10.27 15.98 -6.87
N PRO A 90 11.18 16.74 -7.53
CA PRO A 90 12.03 17.73 -6.85
C PRO A 90 11.29 18.85 -6.13
N THR A 91 10.06 19.16 -6.55
CA THR A 91 9.26 20.24 -5.94
C THR A 91 8.36 19.75 -4.80
N GLY A 92 8.12 18.45 -4.72
CA GLY A 92 7.24 17.84 -3.74
C GLY A 92 7.45 16.33 -3.65
N PRO A 93 8.63 15.86 -3.19
CA PRO A 93 8.87 14.44 -3.09
C PRO A 93 7.91 13.85 -2.04
N HIS A 94 7.38 12.67 -2.29
CA HIS A 94 6.32 12.06 -1.48
C HIS A 94 6.65 12.00 0.02
N PRO A 95 7.90 11.68 0.44
CA PRO A 95 8.28 11.77 1.85
C PRO A 95 8.13 13.17 2.46
N LYS A 96 8.39 14.24 1.70
CA LYS A 96 8.18 15.61 2.19
C LYS A 96 6.69 15.92 2.32
N LEU A 97 5.88 15.55 1.32
CA LEU A 97 4.42 15.78 1.39
C LEU A 97 3.79 15.03 2.57
N TRP A 98 4.29 13.83 2.90
CA TRP A 98 3.87 13.10 4.09
C TRP A 98 4.27 13.81 5.39
N ARG A 99 5.46 14.40 5.47
CA ARG A 99 5.88 15.24 6.62
C ARG A 99 4.96 16.44 6.81
N ASP A 100 4.54 17.09 5.72
CA ASP A 100 3.59 18.21 5.79
C ASP A 100 2.23 17.75 6.40
N PHE A 101 1.75 16.55 6.03
CA PHE A 101 0.60 15.91 6.68
C PHE A 101 0.86 15.62 8.17
N ALA A 102 1.99 15.01 8.50
CA ALA A 102 2.35 14.65 9.87
C ALA A 102 2.41 15.88 10.79
N ALA A 103 3.00 16.98 10.31
CA ALA A 103 3.04 18.27 11.00
C ALA A 103 1.63 18.84 11.24
N ALA A 104 0.72 18.74 10.27
CA ALA A 104 -0.66 19.22 10.41
C ALA A 104 -1.47 18.45 11.45
N VAL A 105 -1.15 17.16 11.66
CA VAL A 105 -1.72 16.36 12.77
C VAL A 105 -0.94 16.52 14.08
N GLY A 106 0.12 17.32 14.10
CA GLY A 106 0.86 17.72 15.31
C GLY A 106 2.03 16.79 15.66
N VAL A 107 2.57 16.04 14.71
CA VAL A 107 3.82 15.28 14.88
C VAL A 107 5.00 16.22 14.68
N GLY A 108 5.94 16.24 15.63
CA GLY A 108 7.18 17.01 15.49
C GLY A 108 8.20 16.32 14.57
N GLU A 109 9.17 17.09 14.04
CA GLU A 109 10.25 16.54 13.20
C GLU A 109 11.11 15.50 13.94
N ASP A 110 11.36 15.68 15.23
CA ASP A 110 12.10 14.69 16.02
C ASP A 110 11.27 13.40 16.21
N ASP A 111 9.96 13.51 16.36
CA ASP A 111 9.09 12.34 16.50
C ASP A 111 9.03 11.53 15.20
N ILE A 112 8.97 12.19 14.03
CA ILE A 112 8.93 11.48 12.75
C ILE A 112 10.28 10.83 12.39
N THR A 113 11.40 11.43 12.79
CA THR A 113 12.75 10.96 12.43
C THR A 113 13.37 10.01 13.45
N CYS A 114 13.15 10.23 14.75
CA CYS A 114 13.79 9.52 15.84
C CYS A 114 12.92 8.45 16.49
N CYS A 115 11.60 8.43 16.27
CA CYS A 115 10.74 7.41 16.86
C CYS A 115 11.15 6.01 16.35
N PRO A 116 11.43 5.05 17.25
CA PRO A 116 11.68 3.67 16.86
C PRO A 116 10.49 3.12 16.08
N ALA A 117 10.76 2.47 14.96
CA ALA A 117 9.71 1.81 14.20
C ALA A 117 9.12 0.66 15.02
N LEU A 118 7.79 0.59 15.08
CA LEU A 118 7.08 -0.52 15.71
C LEU A 118 7.32 -1.82 14.93
N PRO A 119 7.16 -3.00 15.55
CA PRO A 119 7.41 -4.28 14.87
C PRO A 119 6.68 -4.43 13.54
N GLY A 120 5.39 -4.07 13.46
CA GLY A 120 4.62 -4.11 12.20
C GLY A 120 5.14 -3.13 11.14
N THR A 121 5.56 -1.94 11.56
CA THR A 121 6.19 -0.94 10.68
C THR A 121 7.55 -1.40 10.15
N GLN A 122 8.36 -2.04 10.99
CA GLN A 122 9.62 -2.65 10.55
C GLN A 122 9.36 -3.79 9.57
N ALA A 123 8.38 -4.64 9.87
CA ALA A 123 8.02 -5.79 9.06
C ALA A 123 7.57 -5.39 7.65
N VAL A 124 6.75 -4.34 7.49
CA VAL A 124 6.33 -3.89 6.15
C VAL A 124 7.49 -3.34 5.33
N VAL A 125 8.36 -2.52 5.93
CA VAL A 125 9.55 -1.99 5.24
C VAL A 125 10.50 -3.12 4.84
N GLN A 126 10.71 -4.10 5.72
CA GLN A 126 11.56 -5.25 5.44
C GLN A 126 10.96 -6.15 4.36
N LYS A 127 9.65 -6.41 4.40
CA LYS A 127 8.95 -7.26 3.44
C LYS A 127 9.01 -6.67 2.03
N PHE A 128 8.74 -5.38 1.86
CA PHE A 128 8.87 -4.74 0.56
C PHE A 128 10.33 -4.66 0.10
N ARG A 129 11.29 -4.45 1.00
CA ARG A 129 12.73 -4.55 0.66
C ARG A 129 13.09 -5.94 0.12
N GLU A 130 12.70 -7.00 0.82
CA GLU A 130 12.96 -8.39 0.44
C GLU A 130 12.31 -8.72 -0.91
N ILE A 131 11.02 -8.38 -1.07
CA ILE A 131 10.28 -8.66 -2.30
C ILE A 131 10.92 -7.93 -3.50
N SER A 132 11.18 -6.62 -3.39
CA SER A 132 11.77 -5.85 -4.48
C SER A 132 13.23 -6.21 -4.76
N GLY A 133 13.97 -6.65 -3.74
CA GLY A 133 15.40 -6.91 -3.80
C GLY A 133 15.79 -8.32 -4.18
N ASP A 134 15.02 -9.32 -3.74
CA ASP A 134 15.45 -10.71 -3.73
C ASP A 134 14.53 -11.61 -4.57
N ARG A 135 13.22 -11.36 -4.60
CA ARG A 135 12.22 -12.23 -5.26
C ARG A 135 12.19 -12.07 -6.79
N PRO A 136 11.60 -13.03 -7.53
CA PRO A 136 11.30 -12.90 -8.95
C PRO A 136 10.53 -11.62 -9.31
N VAL A 137 10.78 -11.06 -10.49
CA VAL A 137 10.22 -9.76 -10.91
C VAL A 137 8.69 -9.75 -10.91
N ALA A 138 8.05 -10.84 -11.35
CA ALA A 138 6.59 -10.93 -11.36
C ALA A 138 5.99 -10.86 -9.94
N GLU A 139 6.67 -11.43 -8.94
CA GLU A 139 6.25 -11.34 -7.54
C GLU A 139 6.44 -9.93 -6.98
N ALA A 140 7.53 -9.24 -7.37
CA ALA A 140 7.75 -7.85 -6.97
C ALA A 140 6.69 -6.91 -7.55
N VAL A 141 6.36 -7.05 -8.84
CA VAL A 141 5.28 -6.28 -9.46
C VAL A 141 3.93 -6.62 -8.82
N ALA A 142 3.68 -7.88 -8.46
CA ALA A 142 2.46 -8.27 -7.79
C ALA A 142 2.30 -7.64 -6.40
N ALA A 143 3.39 -7.46 -5.65
CA ALA A 143 3.36 -6.75 -4.37
C ALA A 143 3.14 -5.23 -4.53
N LEU A 144 3.78 -4.59 -5.52
CA LEU A 144 3.54 -3.18 -5.84
C LEU A 144 2.10 -2.94 -6.29
N TYR A 145 1.59 -3.82 -7.17
CA TYR A 145 0.19 -3.82 -7.57
C TYR A 145 -0.73 -3.92 -6.35
N ALA A 146 -0.50 -4.88 -5.45
CA ALA A 146 -1.34 -5.07 -4.27
C ALA A 146 -1.39 -3.86 -3.33
N TYR A 147 -0.30 -3.08 -3.27
CA TYR A 147 -0.25 -1.84 -2.50
C TYR A 147 -0.93 -0.69 -3.25
N GLU A 148 -0.40 -0.29 -4.40
CA GLU A 148 -0.84 0.91 -5.13
C GLU A 148 -2.25 0.77 -5.72
N SER A 149 -2.74 -0.46 -5.94
CA SER A 149 -4.14 -0.67 -6.34
C SER A 149 -5.15 -0.26 -5.28
N GLN A 150 -4.75 0.03 -4.05
CA GLN A 150 -5.66 0.43 -2.98
C GLN A 150 -5.53 1.91 -2.61
N VAL A 151 -4.41 2.54 -2.99
CA VAL A 151 -4.05 3.87 -2.51
C VAL A 151 -5.04 4.95 -2.95
N PRO A 152 -5.59 4.98 -4.19
CA PRO A 152 -6.57 6.00 -4.58
C PRO A 152 -7.77 6.12 -3.65
N GLU A 153 -8.44 5.00 -3.34
CA GLU A 153 -9.61 5.01 -2.45
C GLU A 153 -9.21 5.29 -0.99
N ILE A 154 -8.02 4.87 -0.57
CA ILE A 154 -7.46 5.21 0.75
C ILE A 154 -7.19 6.71 0.84
N ALA A 155 -6.62 7.33 -0.19
CA ALA A 155 -6.30 8.74 -0.24
C ALA A 155 -7.57 9.59 -0.14
N ALA A 156 -8.59 9.28 -0.94
CA ALA A 156 -9.91 9.93 -0.85
C ALA A 156 -10.51 9.79 0.55
N THR A 157 -10.49 8.58 1.12
CA THR A 157 -10.98 8.31 2.49
C THR A 157 -10.22 9.12 3.55
N LYS A 158 -8.90 9.25 3.39
CA LYS A 158 -8.06 10.04 4.30
C LYS A 158 -8.41 11.52 4.24
N VAL A 159 -8.53 12.09 3.04
CA VAL A 159 -8.90 13.49 2.84
C VAL A 159 -10.26 13.80 3.47
N ASP A 160 -11.25 12.95 3.23
CA ASP A 160 -12.60 13.13 3.78
C ASP A 160 -12.61 13.08 5.31
N GLY A 161 -11.95 12.08 5.91
CA GLY A 161 -11.85 11.96 7.36
C GLY A 161 -11.09 13.12 8.00
N LEU A 162 -9.97 13.54 7.40
CA LEU A 162 -9.14 14.66 7.87
C LEU A 162 -9.91 15.97 7.93
N LYS A 163 -10.65 16.29 6.87
CA LYS A 163 -11.49 17.49 6.81
C LYS A 163 -12.65 17.42 7.79
N LYS A 164 -13.35 16.29 7.84
CA LYS A 164 -14.61 16.14 8.58
C LYS A 164 -14.42 16.02 10.08
N PHE A 165 -13.39 15.30 10.54
CA PHE A 165 -13.25 14.92 11.95
C PHE A 165 -12.04 15.53 12.65
N TYR A 166 -10.98 15.88 11.91
CA TYR A 166 -9.70 16.28 12.50
C TYR A 166 -9.28 17.73 12.19
N GLY A 167 -10.10 18.48 11.45
CA GLY A 167 -9.90 19.90 11.17
C GLY A 167 -8.73 20.22 10.24
N VAL A 168 -8.20 19.21 9.52
CA VAL A 168 -7.10 19.40 8.57
C VAL A 168 -7.66 19.76 7.21
N THR A 169 -7.48 21.02 6.81
CA THR A 169 -8.07 21.59 5.58
C THR A 169 -7.06 22.32 4.71
N GLN A 170 -5.83 22.50 5.19
CA GLN A 170 -4.75 23.16 4.47
C GLN A 170 -4.36 22.32 3.25
N ALA A 171 -4.17 22.96 2.10
CA ALA A 171 -3.86 22.27 0.86
C ALA A 171 -2.52 21.52 0.96
N GLU A 172 -1.54 22.12 1.64
CA GLU A 172 -0.21 21.57 1.87
C GLU A 172 -0.27 20.27 2.68
N ALA A 173 -1.11 20.23 3.71
CA ALA A 173 -1.31 19.06 4.56
C ALA A 173 -2.03 17.89 3.86
N LEU A 174 -2.77 18.20 2.79
CA LEU A 174 -3.54 17.23 2.01
C LEU A 174 -2.86 16.86 0.69
N ALA A 175 -1.76 17.53 0.34
CA ALA A 175 -1.10 17.41 -0.96
C ALA A 175 -0.67 15.98 -1.26
N TYR A 176 -0.12 15.26 -0.28
CA TYR A 176 0.26 13.84 -0.45
C TYR A 176 -0.94 13.02 -0.96
N PHE A 177 -2.09 13.13 -0.30
CA PHE A 177 -3.27 12.36 -0.65
C PHE A 177 -3.88 12.82 -1.97
N ALA A 178 -3.90 14.13 -2.25
CA ALA A 178 -4.43 14.64 -3.51
C ALA A 178 -3.63 14.13 -4.73
N VAL A 179 -2.30 13.99 -4.59
CA VAL A 179 -1.45 13.39 -5.63
C VAL A 179 -1.82 11.91 -5.81
N HIS A 180 -1.81 11.12 -4.74
CA HIS A 180 -2.04 9.67 -4.84
C HIS A 180 -3.49 9.29 -5.19
N GLU A 181 -4.47 10.16 -4.94
CA GLU A 181 -5.86 9.94 -5.36
C GLU A 181 -5.96 9.83 -6.90
N GLU A 182 -5.13 10.57 -7.64
CA GLU A 182 -5.13 10.57 -9.10
C GLU A 182 -4.00 9.73 -9.71
N THR A 183 -2.76 9.95 -9.25
CA THR A 183 -1.57 9.31 -9.79
C THR A 183 -1.62 7.79 -9.70
N ASP A 184 -2.01 7.24 -8.54
CA ASP A 184 -1.96 5.80 -8.33
C ASP A 184 -3.06 5.05 -9.11
N LYS A 185 -4.03 5.75 -9.72
CA LYS A 185 -4.94 5.15 -10.72
C LYS A 185 -4.15 4.72 -11.96
N ALA A 186 -3.18 5.52 -12.39
CA ALA A 186 -2.30 5.20 -13.51
C ALA A 186 -1.33 4.08 -13.13
N HIS A 187 -0.70 4.13 -11.94
CA HIS A 187 0.17 3.06 -11.44
C HIS A 187 -0.56 1.72 -11.34
N ARG A 188 -1.76 1.71 -10.74
CA ARG A 188 -2.62 0.52 -10.68
C ARG A 188 -2.83 -0.08 -12.06
N ALA A 189 -3.21 0.74 -13.04
CA ALA A 189 -3.47 0.28 -14.40
C ALA A 189 -2.20 -0.28 -15.06
N ALA A 190 -1.06 0.40 -14.87
CA ALA A 190 0.20 0.02 -15.49
C ALA A 190 0.81 -1.25 -14.88
N TRP A 191 0.82 -1.41 -13.55
CA TRP A 191 1.27 -2.66 -12.92
C TRP A 191 0.39 -3.84 -13.33
N ARG A 192 -0.93 -3.63 -13.37
CA ARG A 192 -1.88 -4.65 -13.82
C ARG A 192 -1.63 -5.07 -15.26
N ALA A 193 -1.49 -4.11 -16.18
CA ALA A 193 -1.23 -4.39 -17.58
C ALA A 193 0.11 -5.12 -17.77
N TRP A 194 1.13 -4.73 -17.01
CA TRP A 194 2.41 -5.43 -17.05
C TRP A 194 2.27 -6.88 -16.57
N LEU A 195 1.53 -7.14 -15.49
CA LEU A 195 1.26 -8.49 -15.02
C LEU A 195 0.47 -9.31 -16.06
N GLU A 196 -0.52 -8.72 -16.72
CA GLU A 196 -1.31 -9.39 -17.76
C GLU A 196 -0.45 -9.88 -18.93
N GLU A 197 0.48 -9.04 -19.37
CA GLU A 197 1.27 -9.27 -20.59
C GLU A 197 2.59 -10.02 -20.32
N HIS A 198 3.19 -9.83 -19.14
CA HIS A 198 4.57 -10.25 -18.87
C HIS A 198 4.74 -11.13 -17.63
N ALA A 199 3.71 -11.30 -16.78
CA ALA A 199 3.85 -12.17 -15.62
C ALA A 199 4.18 -13.59 -16.09
N SER A 200 5.25 -14.13 -15.52
CA SER A 200 5.73 -15.48 -15.77
C SER A 200 6.30 -16.06 -14.48
N GLY A 201 6.34 -17.38 -14.40
CA GLY A 201 6.71 -18.10 -13.18
C GLY A 201 5.53 -18.85 -12.60
N ASP A 202 5.64 -19.22 -11.32
CA ASP A 202 4.60 -19.95 -10.59
C ASP A 202 3.51 -18.97 -10.10
N GLU A 203 2.30 -19.12 -10.61
CA GLU A 203 1.15 -18.28 -10.22
C GLU A 203 0.82 -18.38 -8.72
N GLU A 204 1.06 -19.53 -8.09
CA GLU A 204 0.82 -19.71 -6.66
C GLU A 204 1.85 -18.95 -5.83
N GLU A 205 3.10 -18.88 -6.30
CA GLU A 205 4.17 -18.09 -5.67
C GLU A 205 3.88 -16.58 -5.79
N ILE A 206 3.42 -16.14 -6.96
CA ILE A 206 2.97 -14.74 -7.17
C ILE A 206 1.84 -14.39 -6.19
N LEU A 207 0.82 -15.25 -6.09
CA LEU A 207 -0.29 -15.04 -5.16
C LEU A 207 0.11 -15.12 -3.69
N ARG A 208 1.07 -15.98 -3.34
CA ARG A 208 1.63 -16.04 -2.00
C ARG A 208 2.32 -14.73 -1.66
N THR A 209 3.16 -14.21 -2.56
CA THR A 209 3.82 -12.92 -2.38
C THR A 209 2.83 -11.76 -2.29
N THR A 210 1.76 -11.75 -3.10
CA THR A 210 0.65 -10.80 -2.95
C THR A 210 0.04 -10.85 -1.54
N ASN A 211 -0.24 -12.05 -1.02
CA ASN A 211 -0.78 -12.21 0.32
C ASN A 211 0.19 -11.73 1.41
N GLU A 212 1.47 -12.08 1.31
CA GLU A 212 2.48 -11.64 2.27
C GLU A 212 2.67 -10.12 2.28
N ALA A 213 2.56 -9.45 1.12
CA ALA A 213 2.59 -8.00 1.04
C ALA A 213 1.34 -7.38 1.72
N LEU A 214 0.15 -7.94 1.47
CA LEU A 214 -1.09 -7.52 2.12
C LEU A 214 -1.05 -7.73 3.63
N ASP A 215 -0.53 -8.86 4.11
CA ASP A 215 -0.37 -9.16 5.53
C ASP A 215 0.60 -8.20 6.21
N ALA A 216 1.69 -7.84 5.54
CA ALA A 216 2.63 -6.86 6.06
C ALA A 216 2.02 -5.45 6.16
N LEU A 217 1.21 -5.05 5.16
CA LEU A 217 0.46 -3.78 5.20
C LEU A 217 -0.58 -3.78 6.33
N TRP A 218 -1.32 -4.89 6.53
CA TRP A 218 -2.23 -5.07 7.66
C TRP A 218 -1.50 -4.99 9.00
N GLY A 219 -0.37 -5.70 9.14
CA GLY A 219 0.43 -5.68 10.37
C GLY A 219 0.98 -4.28 10.72
N ALA A 220 1.23 -3.42 9.73
CA ALA A 220 1.58 -2.03 9.96
C ALA A 220 0.42 -1.21 10.54
N LEU A 221 -0.83 -1.54 10.21
CA LEU A 221 -2.02 -0.93 10.80
C LEU A 221 -2.32 -1.50 12.19
N ASP A 222 -2.19 -2.82 12.38
CA ASP A 222 -2.29 -3.46 13.70
C ASP A 222 -1.34 -2.81 14.72
N ALA A 223 -0.10 -2.52 14.29
CA ALA A 223 0.90 -1.92 15.16
C ALA A 223 0.49 -0.55 15.72
N VAL A 224 -0.29 0.24 14.97
CA VAL A 224 -0.74 1.58 15.38
C VAL A 224 -2.17 1.61 15.90
N HIS A 225 -2.89 0.48 15.80
CA HIS A 225 -4.28 0.33 16.20
C HIS A 225 -4.41 -0.88 17.11
N CYS A 226 -4.18 -0.66 18.41
CA CYS A 226 -4.55 -1.66 19.40
C CYS A 226 -6.07 -1.67 19.54
N GLU A 227 -6.73 -2.81 19.28
CA GLU A 227 -8.10 -3.01 19.74
C GLU A 227 -8.12 -2.76 21.25
N LYS A 228 -8.95 -1.81 21.69
CA LYS A 228 -9.34 -1.79 23.10
C LYS A 228 -10.11 -3.09 23.28
N GLU A 229 -9.53 -4.09 23.94
CA GLU A 229 -10.32 -5.21 24.44
C GLU A 229 -11.48 -4.59 25.20
N GLU A 230 -12.70 -4.75 24.69
CA GLU A 230 -13.88 -4.46 25.47
C GLU A 230 -13.78 -5.36 26.68
N VAL A 231 -13.41 -4.78 27.83
CA VAL A 231 -13.52 -5.45 29.12
C VAL A 231 -15.00 -5.75 29.29
N ARG A 232 -15.37 -6.97 28.90
CA ARG A 232 -16.69 -7.53 29.08
C ARG A 232 -16.89 -7.64 30.59
N LYS A 233 -17.53 -6.62 31.16
CA LYS A 233 -17.98 -6.60 32.56
C LYS A 233 -19.05 -7.65 32.78
#